data_AF-A0A1G3BCH5-F1
#
_entry.id   AF-A0A1G3BCH5-F1
#
_cell.length_a   1.000
_cell.length_b   1.000
_cell.length_c   1.000
_cell.angle_alpha   90.00
_cell.angle_beta   90.00
_cell.angle_gamma   90.00
#
_symmetry.space_group_name_H-M   'P 1'
#
loop_
_entity.id
_entity.type
_entity.pdbx_description
1 polymer ?
#
loop_
_entity_poly.entity_id
_entity_poly.type
_entity_poly.pdbx_seq_one_letter_code
_entity_poly.pdbx_strand_id
1 'polypeptide(L)' 'MIYIRHVFYAYAHLEIGGVIVNDVPSFRADNMPYGGVKDSGIGREGVRYAMEEMTEPKLLVFNLS' A
#
# COMPACT_ATOMS: atom_id res chain seq x y z
N MET A 1 9.37 15.03 21.39
CA MET A 1 9.72 15.64 20.08
C MET A 1 10.75 14.83 19.31
N ILE A 2 11.87 14.40 19.92
CA ILE A 2 12.89 13.55 19.26
C ILE A 2 12.29 12.24 18.72
N TYR A 3 11.54 11.49 19.53
CA TYR A 3 10.91 10.22 19.12
C TYR A 3 10.11 10.31 17.81
N ILE A 4 9.26 11.33 17.69
CA ILE A 4 8.44 11.57 16.49
C ILE A 4 9.34 11.85 15.26
N ARG A 5 10.47 12.55 15.44
CA ARG A 5 11.43 12.77 14.35
C ARG A 5 12.04 11.46 13.86
N HIS A 6 12.33 10.50 14.75
CA HIS A 6 12.83 9.19 14.33
C HIS A 6 11.79 8.40 13.52
N VAL A 7 10.52 8.46 13.91
CA VAL A 7 9.43 7.82 13.15
C VAL A 7 9.33 8.40 11.74
N PHE A 8 9.31 9.73 11.60
CA PHE A 8 9.26 10.37 10.28
C PHE A 8 10.52 10.12 9.46
N TYR A 9 11.69 10.08 10.10
CA TYR A 9 12.93 9.72 9.43
C TYR A 9 12.86 8.30 8.88
N ALA A 10 12.43 7.32 9.67
CA ALA A 10 12.27 5.94 9.23
C ALA A 10 11.23 5.83 8.09
N TYR A 11 10.07 6.48 8.23
CA TYR A 11 9.05 6.51 7.18
C TYR A 11 9.56 7.05 5.84
N ALA A 12 10.42 8.08 5.88
CA ALA A 12 10.94 8.70 4.67
C ALA A 12 12.12 7.94 4.01
N HIS A 13 12.87 7.13 4.77
CA HIS A 13 14.12 6.53 4.30
C HIS A 13 14.08 5.01 4.13
N LEU A 14 13.09 4.33 4.73
CA LEU A 14 12.94 2.88 4.58
C LEU A 14 12.14 2.54 3.32
N GLU A 15 12.72 1.72 2.44
CA GLU A 15 12.04 1.17 1.27
C GLU A 15 11.23 -0.07 1.66
N ILE A 16 10.06 0.14 2.27
CA ILE A 16 9.18 -0.91 2.80
C ILE A 16 7.70 -0.63 2.49
N GLY A 17 6.83 -1.63 2.74
CA GLY A 17 5.38 -1.53 2.54
C GLY A 17 4.68 -0.54 3.48
N GLY A 18 5.11 -0.46 4.73
CA GLY A 18 4.57 0.44 5.75
C GLY A 18 5.35 0.41 7.07
N VAL A 19 5.27 1.49 7.84
CA VAL A 19 5.84 1.60 9.19
C VAL A 19 4.70 1.52 10.19
N ILE A 20 4.75 0.55 11.09
CA ILE A 20 3.80 0.40 12.20
C ILE A 20 4.53 0.72 13.50
N VAL A 21 4.03 1.69 14.26
CA VAL A 21 4.71 2.22 15.45
C VAL A 21 3.97 1.78 16.70
N ASN A 22 4.69 1.15 17.63
CA ASN A 22 4.16 0.60 18.89
C ASN A 22 3.08 -0.48 18.69
N ASP A 23 3.11 -1.20 17.58
CA ASP A 23 2.24 -2.35 17.32
C ASP A 23 2.99 -3.41 16.50
N VAL A 24 2.40 -4.59 16.35
CA VAL A 24 2.96 -5.70 15.58
C VAL A 24 2.90 -5.42 14.08
N PRO A 25 3.88 -5.90 13.29
CA PRO A 25 3.91 -5.67 11.83
C PRO A 25 2.74 -6.34 11.09
N SER A 26 2.03 -7.26 11.74
CA SER A 26 0.83 -7.93 11.22
C SER A 26 -0.47 -7.15 11.47
N PHE A 27 -0.41 -5.97 12.08
CA PHE A 27 -1.60 -5.13 12.24
C PHE A 27 -2.21 -4.84 10.86
N ARG A 28 -3.53 -5.03 10.75
CA ARG A 28 -4.28 -4.92 9.51
C ARG A 28 -5.65 -4.35 9.80
N ALA A 29 -6.03 -3.33 9.04
CA ALA A 29 -7.43 -2.94 8.87
C ALA A 29 -7.90 -3.39 7.48
N ASP A 30 -9.17 -3.78 7.34
CA ASP A 30 -9.69 -4.42 6.12
C ASP A 30 -9.47 -3.58 4.84
N ASN A 31 -9.62 -2.26 4.97
CA ASN A 31 -9.47 -1.32 3.87
C ASN A 31 -8.03 -0.80 3.69
N MET A 32 -7.12 -1.16 4.59
CA MET A 32 -5.74 -0.69 4.55
C MET A 32 -4.99 -1.36 3.39
N PRO A 33 -4.19 -0.60 2.61
CA PRO A 33 -3.26 -1.22 1.66
C PRO A 33 -2.23 -2.05 2.43
N TYR A 34 -2.14 -3.34 2.12
CA TYR A 34 -1.18 -4.24 2.74
C TYR A 34 -0.34 -4.94 1.68
N GLY A 35 0.99 -4.87 1.78
CA GLY A 35 1.86 -5.50 0.79
C GLY A 35 3.29 -4.98 0.90
N GLY A 36 4.24 -5.82 0.49
CA GLY A 36 5.66 -5.53 0.50
C GLY A 36 6.16 -4.81 -0.75
N VAL A 37 7.46 -4.60 -0.79
CA VAL A 37 8.23 -4.20 -1.98
C VAL A 37 9.47 -5.10 -2.07
N LYS A 38 10.20 -5.07 -3.19
CA LYS A 38 11.39 -5.92 -3.43
C LYS A 38 11.02 -7.40 -3.40
N ASP A 39 11.84 -8.22 -2.75
CA ASP A 39 11.63 -9.67 -2.61
C ASP A 39 10.46 -10.00 -1.67
N SER A 40 9.84 -9.01 -1.02
CA SER A 40 8.65 -9.20 -0.18
C SER A 40 7.34 -9.23 -0.98
N GLY A 41 7.38 -9.03 -2.30
CA GLY A 41 6.23 -9.14 -3.19
C GLY A 41 5.92 -7.88 -4.01
N ILE A 42 4.86 -7.99 -4.82
CA ILE A 42 4.34 -6.93 -5.70
C ILE A 42 2.85 -6.67 -5.40
N GLY A 43 2.38 -5.48 -5.76
CA GLY A 43 0.98 -5.08 -5.58
C GLY A 43 0.62 -4.71 -4.14
N ARG A 44 -0.67 -4.51 -3.89
CA ARG A 44 -1.24 -4.28 -2.55
C ARG A 44 -2.54 -5.05 -2.40
N GLU A 45 -2.72 -5.66 -1.24
CA GLU A 45 -3.96 -6.25 -0.77
C GLU A 45 -4.78 -5.24 0.06
N GLY A 46 -5.94 -5.69 0.52
CA GLY A 46 -6.99 -4.86 1.14
C GLY A 46 -8.14 -4.71 0.17
N VAL A 47 -9.37 -4.49 0.66
CA VAL A 47 -10.59 -4.63 -0.15
C VAL A 47 -10.52 -3.91 -1.50
N ARG A 48 -10.17 -2.62 -1.50
CA ARG A 48 -10.07 -1.81 -2.72
C ARG A 48 -8.89 -2.23 -3.61
N TYR A 49 -7.72 -2.43 -3.03
CA TYR A 49 -6.50 -2.73 -3.79
C TYR A 49 -6.55 -4.13 -4.42
N ALA A 50 -7.16 -5.09 -3.73
CA ALA A 50 -7.43 -6.41 -4.28
C ALA A 50 -8.42 -6.34 -5.44
N MET A 51 -9.44 -5.47 -5.40
CA MET A 51 -10.30 -5.26 -6.56
C MET A 51 -9.51 -4.67 -7.73
N GLU A 52 -8.63 -3.69 -7.48
CA GLU A 52 -7.78 -3.09 -8.51
C GLU A 52 -6.79 -4.10 -9.13
N GLU A 53 -6.15 -4.96 -8.32
CA GLU A 53 -5.22 -6.01 -8.79
C GLU A 53 -5.93 -7.19 -9.49
N MET A 54 -7.17 -7.49 -9.11
CA MET A 54 -7.92 -8.64 -9.64
C MET A 54 -8.90 -8.25 -10.76
N THR A 55 -8.86 -7.00 -11.24
CA THR A 55 -9.71 -6.52 -12.34
C THR A 55 -8.89 -5.76 -13.38
N GLU A 56 -9.35 -5.81 -14.63
CA GLU A 56 -8.71 -5.13 -15.75
C GLU A 56 -9.63 -4.00 -16.27
N PRO A 57 -9.10 -2.80 -16.54
CA PRO A 57 -9.90 -1.71 -17.10
C PRO A 57 -10.37 -2.06 -18.52
N LYS A 58 -11.66 -1.91 -18.79
CA LYS A 58 -12.25 -2.09 -20.12
C LYS A 58 -12.45 -0.75 -20.82
N LEU A 59 -11.65 -0.47 -21.84
CA LEU A 59 -11.76 0.76 -22.64
C LEU A 59 -12.81 0.62 -23.75
N LEU A 60 -13.72 1.58 -23.86
CA LEU A 60 -14.61 1.78 -25.01
C LEU A 60 -14.33 3.15 -25.63
N VAL A 61 -13.91 3.18 -26.89
CA VAL A 61 -13.83 4.40 -27.69
C VAL A 61 -14.91 4.34 -28.74
N PHE A 62 -15.79 5.33 -28.76
CA PHE A 62 -16.91 5.39 -29.70
C PHE A 62 -16.99 6.78 -30.33
N ASN A 63 -17.00 6.82 -31.67
CA ASN A 63 -17.16 8.04 -32.46
C ASN A 63 -18.58 8.08 -33.03
N LEU A 64 -19.29 9.20 -32.78
CA LEU A 64 -20.66 9.46 -33.21
C LEU A 64 -20.77 10.44 -34.40
N SER A 65 -19.63 10.89 -34.92
CA SER A 65 -19.58 11.85 -36.04
C SER A 65 -19.68 11.17 -37.40
#